data_AF-K1UHL1-F1
#
_entry.id   AF-K1UHL1-F1
#
_cell.length_a   1.000
_cell.length_b   1.000
_cell.length_c   1.000
_cell.angle_alpha   90.00
_cell.angle_beta   90.00
_cell.angle_gamma   90.00
#
_symmetry.space_group_name_H-M   'P 1'
#
loop_
_entity.id
_entity.type
_entity.pdbx_description
1 polymer ?
#
loop_
_entity_poly.entity_id
_entity_poly.type
_entity_poly.pdbx_seq_one_letter_code
_entity_poly.pdbx_strand_id
1 'polypeptide(L)'
;THCTVKVLTGETRKLTKASAAIAAQRPEEIEVSGAKVREFAETLRAMQTMGSQLTASLQSQWKLEQQRAEQTAALAHDLKTPLAIITGNADLLAEDENLTEAQKAQIAAMQRAAEKADRYLQTLRTVNTAETSPQEPMQRVQVQEILTRCANDAKLLCDNKNIQFVLNNAMENARTIPAQRQALGRALDNILENAVRFTPAGGTITLDAVEEGQEI
;
A
#
# COMPACT_ATOMS: atom_id res chain seq x y z
N THR A 1 -46.34 -27.70 -21.09
CA THR A 1 -45.13 -26.95 -21.52
C THR A 1 -44.91 -25.67 -20.71
N HIS A 2 -45.93 -24.81 -20.54
CA HIS A 2 -45.77 -23.50 -19.88
C HIS A 2 -45.36 -23.53 -18.38
N CYS A 3 -45.74 -24.58 -17.64
CA CYS A 3 -45.40 -24.75 -16.22
C CYS A 3 -43.93 -25.19 -16.03
N THR A 4 -43.45 -26.12 -16.87
CA THR A 4 -42.08 -26.63 -16.82
C THR A 4 -41.03 -25.55 -17.13
N VAL A 5 -41.32 -24.68 -18.11
CA VAL A 5 -40.45 -23.53 -18.44
C VAL A 5 -40.34 -22.57 -17.26
N LYS A 6 -41.46 -22.24 -16.59
CA LYS A 6 -41.45 -21.35 -15.41
C LYS A 6 -40.63 -21.92 -14.25
N VAL A 7 -40.71 -23.23 -14.01
CA VAL A 7 -39.90 -23.90 -12.97
C VAL A 7 -38.42 -23.82 -13.33
N LEU A 8 -38.03 -24.18 -14.55
CA LEU A 8 -36.63 -24.13 -14.99
C LEU A 8 -36.06 -22.71 -14.95
N THR A 9 -36.80 -21.68 -15.39
CA THR A 9 -36.38 -20.27 -15.28
C THR A 9 -36.20 -19.82 -13.82
N GLY A 10 -37.04 -20.33 -12.91
CA GLY A 10 -36.91 -20.06 -11.48
C GLY A 10 -35.65 -20.69 -10.87
N GLU A 11 -35.30 -21.91 -11.27
CA GLU A 11 -34.11 -22.60 -10.80
C GLU A 11 -32.82 -22.01 -11.39
N THR A 12 -32.79 -21.64 -12.67
CA THR A 12 -31.62 -20.97 -13.27
C THR A 12 -31.34 -19.63 -12.62
N ARG A 13 -32.37 -18.87 -12.25
CA ARG A 13 -32.21 -17.61 -11.49
C ARG A 13 -31.51 -17.83 -10.15
N LYS A 14 -31.75 -18.96 -9.47
CA LYS A 14 -31.08 -19.28 -8.20
C LYS A 14 -29.59 -19.58 -8.42
N LEU A 15 -29.24 -20.30 -9.49
CA LEU A 15 -27.84 -20.49 -9.86
C LEU A 15 -27.12 -19.17 -10.15
N THR A 16 -27.78 -18.24 -10.86
CA THR A 16 -27.22 -16.89 -11.10
C THR A 16 -27.00 -16.14 -9.79
N LYS A 17 -27.96 -16.19 -8.85
CA LYS A 17 -27.79 -15.60 -7.51
C LYS A 17 -26.66 -16.25 -6.74
N ALA A 18 -26.55 -17.58 -6.79
CA ALA A 18 -25.48 -18.30 -6.11
C ALA A 18 -24.10 -17.92 -6.67
N SER A 19 -23.99 -17.79 -8.00
CA SER A 19 -22.76 -17.30 -8.63
C SER A 19 -22.42 -15.87 -8.19
N ALA A 20 -23.41 -14.98 -8.08
CA ALA A 20 -23.20 -13.62 -7.57
C ALA A 20 -22.77 -13.62 -6.08
N ALA A 21 -23.34 -14.50 -5.26
CA ALA A 21 -22.97 -14.65 -3.86
C ALA A 21 -21.52 -15.13 -3.69
N ILE A 22 -21.06 -16.07 -4.53
CA ILE A 22 -19.64 -16.50 -4.57
C ILE A 22 -18.75 -15.33 -4.98
N ALA A 23 -19.12 -14.59 -6.02
CA ALA A 23 -18.36 -13.43 -6.49
C ALA A 23 -18.27 -12.32 -5.42
N ALA A 24 -19.32 -12.15 -4.62
CA ALA A 24 -19.35 -11.25 -3.47
C ALA A 24 -18.65 -11.82 -2.22
N GLN A 25 -18.05 -13.02 -2.29
CA GLN A 25 -17.41 -13.73 -1.17
C GLN A 25 -18.37 -14.00 0.01
N ARG A 26 -19.65 -14.24 -0.29
CA ARG A 26 -20.71 -14.55 0.70
C ARG A 26 -21.40 -15.87 0.37
N PRO A 27 -20.66 -17.00 0.39
CA PRO A 27 -21.23 -18.30 0.07
C PRO A 27 -22.35 -18.74 1.01
N GLU A 28 -22.43 -18.18 2.22
CA GLU A 28 -23.51 -18.39 3.18
C GLU A 28 -24.88 -17.86 2.72
N GLU A 29 -24.92 -16.90 1.79
CA GLU A 29 -26.16 -16.37 1.22
C GLU A 29 -26.79 -17.30 0.16
N ILE A 30 -26.12 -18.41 -0.18
CA ILE A 30 -26.61 -19.38 -1.17
C ILE A 30 -27.73 -20.21 -0.57
N GLU A 31 -28.97 -19.91 -0.98
CA GLU A 31 -30.16 -20.63 -0.53
C GLU A 31 -30.34 -21.97 -1.27
N VAL A 32 -29.96 -23.07 -0.61
CA VAL A 32 -30.07 -24.44 -1.16
C VAL A 32 -31.48 -25.02 -1.02
N SER A 33 -32.17 -24.74 0.09
CA SER A 33 -33.45 -25.36 0.46
C SER A 33 -34.63 -24.94 -0.44
N GLY A 34 -34.49 -23.86 -1.20
CA GLY A 34 -35.54 -23.34 -2.07
C GLY A 34 -35.68 -24.08 -3.41
N ALA A 35 -34.77 -24.99 -3.78
CA ALA A 35 -34.76 -25.67 -5.07
C ALA A 35 -35.88 -26.73 -5.19
N LYS A 36 -36.69 -26.65 -6.26
CA LYS A 36 -37.80 -27.59 -6.53
C LYS A 36 -37.35 -28.84 -7.29
N VAL A 37 -36.15 -28.81 -7.85
CA VAL A 37 -35.56 -29.89 -8.67
C VAL A 37 -34.31 -30.39 -7.96
N ARG A 38 -34.20 -31.71 -7.78
CA ARG A 38 -33.14 -32.35 -7.00
C ARG A 38 -31.74 -32.03 -7.54
N GLU A 39 -31.57 -32.10 -8.86
CA GLU A 39 -30.32 -31.84 -9.56
C GLU A 39 -29.83 -30.39 -9.33
N PHE A 40 -30.77 -29.43 -9.27
CA PHE A 40 -30.45 -28.04 -8.94
C PHE A 40 -30.08 -27.86 -7.47
N ALA A 41 -30.77 -28.56 -6.56
CA ALA A 41 -30.42 -28.54 -5.13
C ALA A 41 -29.01 -29.09 -4.90
N GLU A 42 -28.64 -30.18 -5.58
CA GLU A 42 -27.28 -30.75 -5.55
C GLU A 42 -26.24 -29.78 -6.10
N THR A 43 -26.54 -29.12 -7.22
CA THR A 43 -25.65 -28.12 -7.82
C THR A 43 -25.45 -26.91 -6.89
N LEU A 44 -26.52 -26.39 -6.28
CA LEU A 44 -26.43 -25.28 -5.32
C LEU A 44 -25.61 -25.66 -4.07
N ARG A 45 -25.75 -26.89 -3.55
CA ARG A 45 -24.89 -27.39 -2.46
C ARG A 45 -23.42 -27.43 -2.86
N ALA A 46 -23.13 -27.95 -4.06
CA ALA A 46 -21.75 -28.01 -4.56
C ALA A 46 -21.16 -26.61 -4.71
N MET A 47 -21.93 -25.65 -5.26
CA MET A 47 -21.53 -24.24 -5.37
C MET A 47 -21.31 -23.60 -4.00
N GLN A 48 -22.17 -23.86 -3.03
CA GLN A 48 -22.01 -23.33 -1.67
C GLN A 48 -20.74 -23.86 -1.01
N THR A 49 -20.52 -25.17 -1.03
CA THR A 49 -19.30 -25.78 -0.48
C THR A 49 -18.05 -25.24 -1.16
N MET A 50 -18.05 -25.12 -2.49
CA MET A 50 -16.94 -24.56 -3.25
C MET A 50 -16.68 -23.10 -2.89
N GLY A 51 -17.73 -22.28 -2.80
CA GLY A 51 -17.62 -20.88 -2.40
C GLY A 51 -17.06 -20.71 -0.99
N SER A 52 -17.49 -21.55 -0.04
CA SER A 52 -16.95 -21.56 1.33
C SER A 52 -15.47 -21.95 1.35
N GLN A 53 -15.08 -22.99 0.61
CA GLN A 53 -13.67 -23.42 0.52
C GLN A 53 -12.78 -22.37 -0.15
N LEU A 54 -13.28 -21.72 -1.20
CA LEU A 54 -12.57 -20.64 -1.89
C LEU A 54 -12.36 -19.45 -0.95
N THR A 55 -13.42 -19.04 -0.24
CA THR A 55 -13.36 -17.94 0.73
C THR A 55 -12.36 -18.25 1.86
N ALA A 56 -12.40 -19.47 2.41
CA ALA A 56 -11.43 -19.91 3.42
C ALA A 56 -9.99 -19.94 2.89
N SER A 57 -9.79 -20.38 1.64
CA SER A 57 -8.47 -20.40 0.99
C SER A 57 -7.91 -18.99 0.80
N LEU A 58 -8.74 -18.05 0.33
CA LEU A 58 -8.37 -16.65 0.17
C LEU A 58 -8.01 -16.01 1.53
N GLN A 59 -8.82 -16.24 2.56
CA GLN A 59 -8.53 -15.75 3.92
C GLN A 59 -7.21 -16.31 4.46
N SER A 60 -6.94 -17.59 4.22
CA SER A 60 -5.68 -18.23 4.61
C SER A 60 -4.47 -17.62 3.87
N GLN A 61 -4.59 -17.40 2.56
CA GLN A 61 -3.57 -16.72 1.75
C GLN A 61 -3.30 -15.30 2.25
N TRP A 62 -4.35 -14.50 2.50
CA TRP A 62 -4.18 -13.16 3.04
C TRP A 62 -3.48 -13.16 4.41
N LYS A 63 -3.83 -14.10 5.29
CA LYS A 63 -3.16 -14.24 6.58
C LYS A 63 -1.67 -14.57 6.43
N LEU A 64 -1.32 -15.44 5.49
CA LEU A 64 0.07 -15.80 5.20
C LEU A 64 0.86 -14.61 4.64
N GLU A 65 0.28 -13.88 3.69
CA GLU A 65 0.90 -12.67 3.16
C GLU A 65 1.11 -11.64 4.27
N GLN A 66 0.08 -11.39 5.09
CA GLN A 66 0.19 -10.48 6.23
C GLN A 66 1.33 -10.86 7.19
N GLN A 67 1.45 -12.14 7.55
CA GLN A 67 2.56 -12.61 8.38
C GLN A 67 3.92 -12.41 7.72
N ARG A 68 4.04 -12.63 6.41
CA ARG A 68 5.30 -12.41 5.68
C ARG A 68 5.73 -10.95 5.71
N ALA A 69 4.80 -10.02 5.53
CA ALA A 69 5.16 -8.61 5.59
C ALA A 69 5.47 -8.14 7.00
N GLU A 70 4.76 -8.61 8.02
CA GLU A 70 5.09 -8.33 9.42
C GLU A 70 6.51 -8.80 9.76
N GLN A 71 6.87 -10.02 9.35
CA GLN A 71 8.22 -10.55 9.50
C GLN A 71 9.26 -9.69 8.76
N THR A 72 8.97 -9.32 7.51
CA THR A 72 9.94 -8.54 6.73
C THR A 72 10.08 -7.11 7.27
N ALA A 73 9.00 -6.51 7.76
CA ALA A 73 9.04 -5.21 8.42
C ALA A 73 9.87 -5.25 9.72
N ALA A 74 9.72 -6.31 10.53
CA ALA A 74 10.53 -6.53 11.73
C ALA A 74 12.02 -6.69 11.38
N LEU A 75 12.36 -7.52 10.40
CA LEU A 75 13.75 -7.67 9.92
C LEU A 75 14.31 -6.33 9.42
N ALA A 76 13.52 -5.54 8.70
CA ALA A 76 13.95 -4.23 8.23
C ALA A 76 14.13 -3.20 9.36
N HIS A 77 13.46 -3.36 10.49
CA HIS A 77 13.70 -2.57 11.70
C HIS A 77 15.02 -2.99 12.36
N ASP A 78 15.21 -4.29 12.56
CA ASP A 78 16.40 -4.84 13.22
C ASP A 78 17.69 -4.59 12.45
N LEU A 79 17.62 -4.48 11.11
CA LEU A 79 18.75 -4.10 10.25
C LEU A 79 19.06 -2.60 10.25
N LYS A 80 18.10 -1.73 10.61
CA LYS A 80 18.31 -0.28 10.64
C LYS A 80 19.32 0.12 11.72
N THR A 81 19.22 -0.50 12.90
CA THR A 81 20.10 -0.22 14.04
C THR A 81 21.58 -0.50 13.75
N PRO A 82 22.01 -1.70 13.30
CA PRO A 82 23.41 -1.95 12.96
C PRO A 82 23.89 -1.09 11.79
N LEU A 83 23.01 -0.78 10.83
CA LEU A 83 23.36 0.10 9.72
C LEU A 83 23.61 1.54 10.17
N ALA A 84 22.82 2.06 11.11
CA ALA A 84 23.04 3.37 11.71
C ALA A 84 24.37 3.43 12.47
N ILE A 85 24.74 2.35 13.18
CA ILE A 85 26.04 2.24 13.87
C ILE A 85 27.19 2.24 12.84
N ILE A 86 27.09 1.47 11.76
CA ILE A 86 28.11 1.45 10.69
C ILE A 86 28.26 2.83 10.05
N THR A 87 27.15 3.50 9.77
CA THR A 87 27.15 4.84 9.16
C THR A 87 27.79 5.86 10.10
N GLY A 88 27.36 5.90 11.37
CA GLY A 88 27.92 6.82 12.37
C GLY A 88 29.41 6.60 12.62
N ASN A 89 29.88 5.34 12.65
CA ASN A 89 31.31 5.06 12.76
C ASN A 89 32.09 5.48 11.52
N ALA A 90 31.53 5.30 10.32
CA ALA A 90 32.16 5.75 9.08
C ALA A 90 32.24 7.28 9.02
N ASP A 91 31.21 7.98 9.49
CA ASP A 91 31.18 9.44 9.58
C ASP A 91 32.22 9.95 10.59
N LEU A 92 32.29 9.36 11.79
CA LEU A 92 33.32 9.68 12.79
C LEU A 92 34.74 9.44 12.26
N LEU A 93 34.96 8.35 11.52
CA LEU A 93 36.25 8.09 10.90
C LEU A 93 36.59 9.13 9.84
N ALA A 94 35.60 9.66 9.11
CA ALA A 94 35.81 10.67 8.08
C ALA A 94 36.23 12.04 8.63
N GLU A 95 35.99 12.30 9.92
CA GLU A 95 36.39 13.55 10.60
C GLU A 95 37.88 13.62 10.95
N ASP A 96 38.64 12.52 10.85
CA ASP A 96 40.08 12.52 11.11
C ASP A 96 40.87 13.22 9.99
N GLU A 97 41.54 14.31 10.33
CA GLU A 97 42.35 15.10 9.39
C GLU A 97 43.63 14.40 8.93
N ASN A 98 44.09 13.36 9.65
CA ASN A 98 45.33 12.64 9.37
C ASN A 98 45.18 11.43 8.43
N LEU A 99 44.00 11.27 7.81
CA LEU A 99 43.75 10.15 6.90
C LEU A 99 44.57 10.24 5.61
N THR A 100 45.16 9.13 5.20
CA THR A 100 45.70 8.97 3.85
C THR A 100 44.57 8.99 2.81
N GLU A 101 44.89 9.37 1.57
CA GLU A 101 43.92 9.36 0.47
C GLU A 101 43.29 7.98 0.23
N ALA A 102 44.05 6.90 0.45
CA ALA A 102 43.53 5.54 0.37
C ALA A 102 42.49 5.23 1.47
N GLN A 103 42.70 5.71 2.70
CA GLN A 103 41.74 5.57 3.79
C GLN A 103 40.48 6.40 3.55
N LYS A 104 40.62 7.65 3.08
CA LYS A 104 39.48 8.48 2.68
C LYS A 104 38.62 7.80 1.61
N ALA A 105 39.26 7.21 0.59
CA ALA A 105 38.56 6.46 -0.46
C ALA A 105 37.80 5.23 0.08
N GLN A 106 38.39 4.51 1.05
CA GLN A 106 37.72 3.37 1.71
C GLN A 106 36.53 3.80 2.57
N ILE A 107 36.69 4.87 3.37
CA ILE A 107 35.61 5.41 4.20
C ILE A 107 34.43 5.88 3.33
N ALA A 108 34.72 6.60 2.24
CA ALA A 108 33.71 7.00 1.28
C ALA A 108 33.03 5.79 0.60
N ALA A 109 33.74 4.68 0.38
CA ALA A 109 33.15 3.45 -0.12
C ALA A 109 32.22 2.78 0.91
N MET A 110 32.58 2.78 2.20
CA MET A 110 31.73 2.28 3.28
C MET A 110 30.44 3.11 3.40
N GLN A 111 30.53 4.44 3.38
CA GLN A 111 29.37 5.33 3.41
C GLN A 111 28.43 5.07 2.23
N ARG A 112 28.95 4.96 1.00
CA ARG A 112 28.14 4.61 -0.19
C ARG A 112 27.47 3.25 -0.07
N ALA A 113 28.15 2.26 0.52
CA ALA A 113 27.59 0.93 0.74
C ALA A 113 26.48 0.95 1.79
N ALA A 114 26.67 1.70 2.88
CA ALA A 114 25.67 1.87 3.93
C ALA A 114 24.42 2.58 3.41
N GLU A 115 24.58 3.67 2.66
CA GLU A 115 23.47 4.38 2.01
C GLU A 115 22.71 3.47 1.03
N LYS A 116 23.44 2.62 0.28
CA LYS A 116 22.81 1.64 -0.61
C LYS A 116 21.99 0.60 0.15
N ALA A 117 22.48 0.12 1.30
CA ALA A 117 21.74 -0.80 2.15
C ALA A 117 20.49 -0.14 2.76
N ASP A 118 20.57 1.13 3.16
CA ASP A 118 19.42 1.87 3.67
C ASP A 118 18.33 1.99 2.60
N ARG A 119 18.71 2.28 1.35
CA ARG A 119 17.78 2.27 0.20
C ARG A 119 17.09 0.92 0.03
N TYR A 120 17.80 -0.20 0.18
CA TYR A 120 17.17 -1.51 0.10
C TYR A 120 16.18 -1.77 1.24
N LEU A 121 16.49 -1.33 2.46
CA LEU A 121 15.58 -1.43 3.60
C LEU A 121 14.32 -0.58 3.40
N GLN A 122 14.44 0.63 2.86
CA GLN A 122 13.30 1.49 2.52
C GLN A 122 12.40 0.84 1.45
N THR A 123 13.00 0.29 0.39
CA THR A 123 12.25 -0.44 -0.65
C THR A 123 11.55 -1.66 -0.09
N LEU A 124 12.23 -2.46 0.75
CA LEU A 124 11.63 -3.63 1.40
C LEU A 124 10.44 -3.25 2.28
N ARG A 125 10.53 -2.16 3.04
CA ARG A 125 9.38 -1.67 3.82
C ARG A 125 8.22 -1.27 2.93
N THR A 126 8.49 -0.54 1.85
CA THR A 126 7.47 -0.06 0.91
C THR A 126 6.69 -1.22 0.28
N VAL A 127 7.39 -2.24 -0.23
CA VAL A 127 6.78 -3.45 -0.81
C VAL A 127 5.89 -4.16 0.20
N ASN A 128 6.37 -4.36 1.43
CA ASN A 128 5.60 -5.06 2.45
C ASN A 128 4.38 -4.28 2.94
N THR A 129 4.47 -2.95 3.05
CA THR A 129 3.33 -2.13 3.47
C THR A 129 2.21 -2.02 2.44
N ALA A 130 2.51 -2.22 1.16
CA ALA A 130 1.52 -2.15 0.08
C ALA A 130 0.63 -3.41 0.03
N GLU A 131 1.15 -4.56 0.46
CA GLU A 131 0.47 -5.85 0.30
C GLU A 131 -0.27 -6.35 1.55
N THR A 132 -0.04 -5.74 2.74
CA THR A 132 -0.41 -6.38 4.02
C THR A 132 -1.11 -5.53 5.06
N SER A 133 -1.40 -4.26 4.78
CA SER A 133 -2.44 -3.62 5.57
C SER A 133 -3.76 -4.33 5.26
N PRO A 134 -4.50 -4.86 6.26
CA PRO A 134 -5.90 -5.21 6.02
C PRO A 134 -6.52 -3.99 5.36
N GLN A 135 -7.14 -4.16 4.18
CA GLN A 135 -7.69 -3.05 3.41
C GLN A 135 -8.42 -2.15 4.39
N GLU A 136 -7.83 -0.98 4.69
CA GLU A 136 -8.50 -0.03 5.55
C GLU A 136 -9.87 0.18 4.92
N PRO A 137 -10.95 0.17 5.70
CA PRO A 137 -12.26 0.44 5.13
C PRO A 137 -12.15 1.78 4.39
N MET A 138 -12.60 1.78 3.14
CA MET A 138 -12.61 2.98 2.32
C MET A 138 -13.40 4.05 3.10
N GLN A 139 -12.74 5.15 3.44
CA GLN A 139 -13.33 6.23 4.21
C GLN A 139 -13.30 7.52 3.40
N ARG A 140 -14.20 8.45 3.73
CA ARG A 140 -14.17 9.80 3.15
C ARG A 140 -13.06 10.59 3.82
N VAL A 141 -11.98 10.81 3.08
CA VAL A 141 -10.82 11.55 3.58
C VAL A 141 -10.81 12.95 2.98
N GLN A 142 -10.66 13.96 3.83
CA GLN A 142 -10.49 15.35 3.39
C GLN A 142 -9.12 15.53 2.75
N VAL A 143 -9.11 15.93 1.49
CA VAL A 143 -7.87 16.06 0.69
C VAL A 143 -6.95 17.12 1.29
N GLN A 144 -7.51 18.25 1.73
CA GLN A 144 -6.78 19.34 2.37
C GLN A 144 -5.98 18.87 3.60
N GLU A 145 -6.54 18.00 4.43
CA GLU A 145 -5.90 17.53 5.67
C GLU A 145 -4.65 16.70 5.35
N ILE A 146 -4.74 15.81 4.37
CA ILE A 146 -3.60 15.00 3.91
C ILE A 146 -2.54 15.89 3.28
N LEU A 147 -2.92 16.76 2.34
CA LEU A 147 -1.96 17.64 1.65
C LEU A 147 -1.24 18.55 2.63
N THR A 148 -1.95 19.11 3.61
CA THR A 148 -1.34 19.98 4.63
C THR A 148 -0.34 19.21 5.50
N ARG A 149 -0.69 17.99 5.93
CA ARG A 149 0.24 17.12 6.67
C ARG A 149 1.50 16.84 5.84
N CYS A 150 1.33 16.29 4.64
CA CYS A 150 2.45 15.91 3.79
C CYS A 150 3.31 17.12 3.38
N ALA A 151 2.71 18.29 3.16
CA ALA A 151 3.43 19.52 2.87
C ALA A 151 4.29 20.00 4.06
N ASN A 152 3.78 19.89 5.29
CA ASN A 152 4.57 20.23 6.48
C ASN A 152 5.76 19.28 6.65
N ASP A 153 5.55 17.98 6.48
CA ASP A 153 6.59 16.96 6.57
C ASP A 153 7.66 17.17 5.47
N ALA A 154 7.22 17.39 4.22
CA ALA A 154 8.12 17.66 3.09
C ALA A 154 8.90 18.97 3.24
N LYS A 155 8.28 20.03 3.75
CA LYS A 155 8.95 21.31 3.98
C LYS A 155 10.10 21.15 4.98
N LEU A 156 9.87 20.44 6.08
CA LEU A 156 10.91 20.14 7.07
C LEU A 156 12.09 19.38 6.46
N LEU A 157 11.81 18.40 5.59
CA LEU A 157 12.84 17.64 4.88
C LEU A 157 13.61 18.50 3.86
N CYS A 158 12.92 19.41 3.16
CA CYS A 158 13.50 20.30 2.16
C CYS A 158 14.39 21.39 2.78
N ASP A 159 13.99 21.95 3.93
CA ASP A 159 14.73 22.99 4.65
C ASP A 159 16.14 22.50 5.02
N ASN A 160 16.28 21.23 5.41
CA ASN A 160 17.59 20.61 5.71
C ASN A 160 18.54 20.53 4.50
N LYS A 161 18.03 20.59 3.26
CA LYS A 161 18.80 20.51 2.01
C LYS A 161 18.79 21.80 1.20
N ASN A 162 18.22 22.88 1.75
CA ASN A 162 18.06 24.16 1.05
C ASN A 162 17.29 24.00 -0.28
N ILE A 163 16.26 23.15 -0.28
CA ILE A 163 15.36 22.91 -1.43
C ILE A 163 14.10 23.74 -1.23
N GLN A 164 13.60 24.38 -2.29
CA GLN A 164 12.34 25.11 -2.24
C GLN A 164 11.16 24.14 -2.41
N PHE A 165 10.21 24.13 -1.47
CA PHE A 165 8.98 23.36 -1.58
C PHE A 165 7.78 24.26 -1.93
N VAL A 166 6.98 23.86 -2.93
CA VAL A 166 5.78 24.56 -3.40
C VAL A 166 4.59 23.61 -3.37
N LEU A 167 3.50 24.02 -2.71
CA LEU A 167 2.22 23.31 -2.75
C LEU A 167 1.22 24.14 -3.55
N ASN A 168 0.77 23.62 -4.68
CA ASN A 168 -0.32 24.19 -5.45
C ASN A 168 -1.56 23.33 -5.23
N ASN A 169 -2.50 23.84 -4.42
CA ASN A 169 -3.78 23.18 -4.21
C ASN A 169 -4.89 23.93 -4.93
N ALA A 170 -5.34 23.39 -6.07
CA ALA A 170 -6.48 23.91 -6.82
C ALA A 170 -7.82 23.29 -6.37
N MET A 171 -7.81 22.38 -5.38
CA MET A 171 -9.01 21.72 -4.87
C MET A 171 -9.78 22.60 -3.87
N GLU A 172 -11.11 22.51 -3.86
CA GLU A 172 -11.92 23.12 -2.79
C GLU A 172 -11.58 22.53 -1.41
N ASN A 173 -11.42 23.40 -0.40
CA ASN A 173 -10.97 23.05 0.96
C ASN A 173 -11.78 21.94 1.67
N ALA A 174 -13.02 21.68 1.26
CA ALA A 174 -13.91 20.70 1.89
C ALA A 174 -14.09 19.39 1.09
N ARG A 175 -13.35 19.20 -0.02
CA ARG A 175 -13.47 17.99 -0.85
C ARG A 175 -13.00 16.74 -0.10
N THR A 176 -13.81 15.68 -0.19
CA THR A 176 -13.47 14.36 0.33
C THR A 176 -13.38 13.31 -0.77
N ILE A 177 -12.35 12.46 -0.72
CA ILE A 177 -12.21 11.32 -1.63
C ILE A 177 -12.38 9.99 -0.86
N PRO A 178 -12.95 8.95 -1.49
CA PRO A 178 -12.93 7.60 -0.93
C PRO A 178 -11.49 7.07 -1.00
N ALA A 179 -10.83 6.93 0.15
CA ALA A 179 -9.47 6.46 0.22
C ALA A 179 -9.19 5.70 1.53
N GLN A 180 -8.13 4.91 1.52
CA GLN A 180 -7.50 4.36 2.71
C GLN A 180 -6.50 5.40 3.23
N ARG A 181 -6.88 6.11 4.29
CA ARG A 181 -6.13 7.28 4.79
C ARG A 181 -4.65 6.96 5.02
N GLN A 182 -4.34 5.84 5.67
CA GLN A 182 -2.96 5.48 5.97
C GLN A 182 -2.18 5.05 4.72
N ALA A 183 -2.82 4.37 3.78
CA ALA A 183 -2.17 3.92 2.55
C ALA A 183 -1.85 5.12 1.64
N LEU A 184 -2.79 6.05 1.51
CA LEU A 184 -2.61 7.29 0.74
C LEU A 184 -1.50 8.17 1.34
N GLY A 185 -1.49 8.33 2.67
CA GLY A 185 -0.42 9.07 3.36
C GLY A 185 0.95 8.45 3.11
N ARG A 186 1.09 7.12 3.26
CA ARG A 186 2.34 6.40 2.98
C ARG A 186 2.81 6.55 1.53
N ALA A 187 1.89 6.48 0.57
CA ALA A 187 2.22 6.65 -0.84
C ALA A 187 2.79 8.06 -1.13
N LEU A 188 2.16 9.10 -0.58
CA LEU A 188 2.63 10.49 -0.72
C LEU A 188 3.98 10.70 -0.02
N ASP A 189 4.13 10.21 1.21
CA ASP A 189 5.37 10.33 1.98
C ASP A 189 6.55 9.70 1.19
N ASN A 190 6.35 8.51 0.61
CA ASN A 190 7.36 7.85 -0.22
C ASN A 190 7.75 8.64 -1.48
N ILE A 191 6.78 9.29 -2.14
CA ILE A 191 7.05 10.11 -3.33
C ILE A 191 7.83 11.36 -2.93
N LEU A 192 7.43 12.02 -1.84
CA LEU A 192 8.05 13.25 -1.36
C LEU A 192 9.48 12.99 -0.84
N GLU A 193 9.70 11.92 -0.07
CA GLU A 193 11.04 11.51 0.36
C GLU A 193 11.95 11.24 -0.85
N ASN A 194 11.43 10.57 -1.89
CA ASN A 194 12.17 10.36 -3.13
C ASN A 194 12.50 11.70 -3.81
N ALA A 195 11.54 12.63 -3.90
CA ALA A 195 11.77 13.94 -4.50
C ALA A 195 12.88 14.72 -3.77
N VAL A 196 12.86 14.75 -2.43
CA VAL A 196 13.90 15.40 -1.60
C VAL A 196 15.26 14.71 -1.74
N ARG A 197 15.26 13.40 -1.95
CA ARG A 197 16.51 12.66 -2.12
C ARG A 197 17.20 12.99 -3.44
N PHE A 198 16.46 13.09 -4.54
CA PHE A 198 17.01 13.26 -5.88
C PHE A 198 17.12 14.71 -6.36
N THR A 199 16.49 15.65 -5.66
CA THR A 199 16.62 17.09 -5.98
C THR A 199 17.92 17.63 -5.38
N PRO A 200 18.82 18.23 -6.19
CA PRO A 200 20.04 18.86 -5.69
C PRO A 200 19.74 20.10 -4.82
N ALA A 201 20.69 20.49 -3.98
CA ALA A 201 20.56 21.68 -3.14
C ALA A 201 20.28 22.93 -4.01
N GLY A 202 19.33 23.77 -3.58
CA GLY A 202 18.86 24.93 -4.35
C GLY A 202 17.81 24.61 -5.42
N GLY A 203 17.41 23.35 -5.59
CA GLY A 203 16.33 22.95 -6.49
C GLY A 203 14.93 23.25 -5.92
N THR A 204 13.90 22.88 -6.70
CA THR A 204 12.49 23.09 -6.33
C THR A 204 11.69 21.80 -6.46
N ILE A 205 10.84 21.52 -5.47
CA ILE A 205 9.86 20.43 -5.47
C ILE A 205 8.47 21.04 -5.43
N THR A 206 7.62 20.65 -6.38
CA THR A 206 6.23 21.12 -6.47
C THR A 206 5.27 19.94 -6.27
N LEU A 207 4.27 20.11 -5.40
CA LEU A 207 3.15 19.21 -5.22
C LEU A 207 1.88 19.88 -5.74
N ASP A 208 1.34 19.37 -6.85
CA ASP A 208 0.12 19.86 -7.46
C ASP A 208 -1.06 18.94 -7.11
N ALA A 209 -2.16 19.52 -6.64
CA ALA A 209 -3.42 18.83 -6.41
C ALA A 209 -4.53 19.47 -7.25
N VAL A 210 -5.08 18.70 -8.19
CA VAL A 210 -6.13 19.13 -9.12
C VAL A 210 -7.27 18.13 -9.19
N GLU A 211 -8.46 18.64 -9.53
CA GLU A 211 -9.61 17.82 -9.85
C GLU A 211 -9.59 17.48 -11.34
N GLU A 212 -9.81 16.21 -11.68
CA GLU A 212 -9.85 15.76 -13.08
C GLU A 212 -10.98 16.50 -13.81
N GLY A 213 -10.62 17.44 -14.70
CA GLY A 213 -11.56 18.34 -15.40
C GLY A 213 -11.38 19.84 -15.10
N GLN A 214 -10.47 20.24 -14.20
CA GLN A 214 -9.99 21.60 -14.05
C GLN A 214 -8.51 21.71 -14.48
N GLU A 215 -8.20 22.58 -15.45
CA GLU A 215 -6.82 22.89 -15.84
C GLU A 215 -6.12 23.76 -14.78
N ILE A 216 -4.79 23.57 -14.65
CA ILE A 216 -3.88 24.31 -13.74
C ILE A 216 -3.62 25.72 -14.27
#